data_AF-A0A1M4UQ09-F1
#
_entry.id   AF-A0A1M4UQ09-F1
#
_cell.length_a   1.000
_cell.length_b   1.000
_cell.length_c   1.000
_cell.angle_alpha   90.00
_cell.angle_beta   90.00
_cell.angle_gamma   90.00
#
_symmetry.space_group_name_H-M   'P 1'
#
loop_
_entity.id
_entity.type
_entity.pdbx_description
1 polymer ?
#
loop_
_entity_poly.entity_id
_entity_poly.type
_entity_poly.pdbx_seq_one_letter_code
_entity_poly.pdbx_strand_id
1 'polypeptide(L)'
;MKRLVWFRILLAWAAVTWVTFAFLGLSRTFPAKQQLIPALLMGNLLAVGIILIGTILFGRFYCSVICPLGIFQDGVSFISEKIRRKKNSFRYRKELRVLRYAVLVLFAGGLFSGIGVIPILLDPYGNYGRMVSNLLAPVWRQSVNFTADIVSDSWLIEKYDILPQTEAAMIFASVYLLCILAAAWFGGRIYCNTICPVGTILGTLSRFSLLHPYIREDACVKCGKCEKNCRSSCIDIKTGSIDTSRCVDCMNCIAVCPTGAMTFGRQQKEKVSAEAAETRKTAQPLSRREFLGTGAAAIGAAAAVITAKTRTVESAAAGAKKIVMPPGADTREKLMNLCTACGLCIDRCKGGVLRPANLEYGIGGIFLPKMDFKSGFCDYNCSQCGKVCPTGAITKLPFKKKRSTVIGKAVYHHFNCLIMKENIICGNCALHCPTKAVTMTEDFHGKKLPKVNKDLCIGCGACEYHCPAEPKAIEVNGLSKQDKLKEKEKPKK
;
A
#
# COMPACT_ATOMS: atom_id res chain seq x y z
N MET A 1 -32.31 1.26 -14.60
CA MET A 1 -30.84 1.27 -14.80
C MET A 1 -30.12 2.52 -14.29
N LYS A 2 -30.60 3.76 -14.51
CA LYS A 2 -29.95 4.98 -13.98
C LYS A 2 -29.76 4.98 -12.45
N ARG A 3 -30.71 4.43 -11.68
CA ARG A 3 -30.60 4.26 -10.21
C ARG A 3 -29.37 3.42 -9.79
N LEU A 4 -29.03 2.40 -10.58
CA LEU A 4 -27.91 1.49 -10.31
C LEU A 4 -26.56 2.20 -10.51
N VAL A 5 -26.46 3.09 -11.50
CA VAL A 5 -25.28 3.94 -11.72
C VAL A 5 -25.07 4.89 -10.54
N TRP A 6 -26.12 5.55 -10.06
CA TRP A 6 -26.06 6.43 -8.90
C TRP A 6 -25.68 5.69 -7.62
N PHE A 7 -26.28 4.53 -7.37
CA PHE A 7 -25.93 3.69 -6.24
C PHE A 7 -24.45 3.29 -6.24
N ARG A 8 -23.91 2.87 -7.39
CA ARG A 8 -22.48 2.59 -7.56
C ARG A 8 -21.61 3.81 -7.22
N ILE A 9 -21.97 4.98 -7.73
CA ILE A 9 -21.21 6.23 -7.49
C ILE A 9 -21.20 6.57 -6.00
N LEU A 10 -22.34 6.46 -5.32
CA LEU A 10 -22.44 6.69 -3.87
C LEU A 10 -21.55 5.72 -3.08
N LEU A 11 -21.60 4.42 -3.41
CA LEU A 11 -20.74 3.41 -2.78
C LEU A 11 -19.25 3.69 -3.02
N ALA A 12 -18.87 4.07 -4.23
CA ALA A 12 -17.49 4.43 -4.56
C ALA A 12 -17.01 5.62 -3.73
N TRP A 13 -17.80 6.68 -3.63
CA TRP A 13 -17.46 7.85 -2.81
C TRP A 13 -17.38 7.51 -1.32
N ALA A 14 -18.29 6.69 -0.80
CA ALA A 14 -18.21 6.20 0.57
C ALA A 14 -16.92 5.40 0.81
N ALA A 15 -16.57 4.49 -0.10
CA ALA A 15 -15.37 3.65 0.03
C ALA A 15 -14.07 4.47 -0.01
N VAL A 16 -13.90 5.36 -0.99
CA VAL A 16 -12.68 6.18 -1.10
C VAL A 16 -12.55 7.15 0.07
N THR A 17 -13.67 7.72 0.55
CA THR A 17 -13.67 8.61 1.72
C THR A 17 -13.23 7.86 2.97
N TRP A 18 -13.79 6.65 3.20
CA TRP A 18 -13.38 5.82 4.34
C TRP A 18 -11.89 5.46 4.28
N VAL A 19 -11.41 4.99 3.12
CA VAL A 19 -9.99 4.65 2.95
C VAL A 19 -9.10 5.88 3.18
N THR A 20 -9.44 7.04 2.62
CA THR A 20 -8.69 8.29 2.81
C THR A 20 -8.65 8.69 4.29
N PHE A 21 -9.79 8.65 4.97
CA PHE A 21 -9.89 8.96 6.40
C PHE A 21 -9.08 7.98 7.26
N ALA A 22 -8.95 6.72 6.82
CA ALA A 22 -8.09 5.75 7.48
C ALA A 22 -6.60 6.13 7.38
N PHE A 23 -6.16 6.62 6.20
CA PHE A 23 -4.81 7.12 5.98
C PHE A 23 -4.52 8.48 6.63
N LEU A 24 -5.55 9.28 6.94
CA LEU A 24 -5.43 10.61 7.56
C LEU A 24 -5.51 10.64 9.09
N GLY A 25 -5.61 9.50 9.76
CA GLY A 25 -5.78 9.54 11.22
C GLY A 25 -7.23 9.50 11.72
N LEU A 26 -8.22 9.74 10.84
CA LEU A 26 -9.58 10.12 11.25
C LEU A 26 -10.51 8.94 11.58
N SER A 27 -10.37 7.79 10.90
CA SER A 27 -11.21 6.63 11.18
C SER A 27 -10.55 5.63 12.14
N ARG A 28 -11.36 5.01 13.02
CA ARG A 28 -10.95 3.93 13.94
C ARG A 28 -11.02 2.53 13.30
N THR A 29 -11.87 2.38 12.29
CA THR A 29 -12.09 1.12 11.55
C THR A 29 -11.26 1.09 10.28
N PHE A 30 -10.65 -0.07 10.01
CA PHE A 30 -9.58 -0.19 9.03
C PHE A 30 -9.94 -1.17 7.89
N PRO A 31 -10.44 -0.69 6.74
CA PRO A 31 -10.93 -1.53 5.65
C PRO A 31 -9.81 -2.15 4.79
N ALA A 32 -8.56 -1.75 5.00
CA ALA A 32 -7.44 -2.15 4.16
C ALA A 32 -7.13 -3.66 4.17
N LYS A 33 -7.51 -4.37 5.25
CA LYS A 33 -7.38 -5.84 5.32
C LYS A 33 -8.22 -6.56 4.25
N GLN A 34 -9.19 -5.86 3.66
CA GLN A 34 -10.10 -6.37 2.64
C GLN A 34 -9.66 -5.99 1.22
N GLN A 35 -8.51 -5.32 1.04
CA GLN A 35 -7.96 -5.01 -0.28
C GLN A 35 -7.18 -6.23 -0.81
N LEU A 36 -7.16 -6.43 -2.13
CA LEU A 36 -6.68 -7.68 -2.74
C LEU A 36 -5.23 -8.05 -2.36
N ILE A 37 -4.28 -7.13 -2.52
CA ILE A 37 -2.86 -7.40 -2.22
C ILE A 37 -2.64 -7.66 -0.72
N PRO A 38 -3.12 -6.78 0.19
CA PRO A 38 -2.97 -7.08 1.62
C PRO A 38 -3.65 -8.37 2.08
N ALA A 39 -4.82 -8.69 1.53
CA ALA A 39 -5.51 -9.94 1.82
C ALA A 39 -4.69 -11.16 1.35
N LEU A 40 -4.07 -11.09 0.17
CA LEU A 40 -3.21 -12.14 -0.36
C LEU A 40 -1.97 -12.35 0.52
N LEU A 41 -1.26 -11.26 0.88
CA LEU A 41 -0.06 -11.33 1.71
C LEU A 41 -0.35 -11.81 3.13
N MET A 42 -1.50 -11.45 3.69
CA MET A 42 -1.93 -11.90 5.02
C MET A 42 -2.48 -13.35 5.02
N GLY A 43 -2.67 -13.97 3.84
CA GLY A 43 -3.30 -15.29 3.73
C GLY A 43 -4.81 -15.30 4.03
N ASN A 44 -5.48 -14.15 3.90
CA ASN A 44 -6.91 -14.02 4.11
C ASN A 44 -7.69 -14.52 2.87
N LEU A 45 -7.77 -15.84 2.72
CA LEU A 45 -8.40 -16.50 1.58
C LEU A 45 -9.88 -16.15 1.41
N LEU A 46 -10.59 -15.85 2.51
CA LEU A 46 -11.99 -15.43 2.47
C LEU A 46 -12.14 -14.09 1.71
N ALA A 47 -11.35 -13.08 2.08
CA ALA A 47 -11.41 -11.77 1.44
C ALA A 47 -11.00 -11.85 -0.05
N VAL A 48 -9.96 -12.62 -0.35
CA VAL A 48 -9.54 -12.87 -1.74
C VAL A 48 -10.67 -13.57 -2.51
N GLY A 49 -11.24 -14.64 -1.95
CA GLY A 49 -12.34 -15.40 -2.54
C GLY A 49 -13.56 -14.53 -2.86
N ILE A 50 -13.98 -13.66 -1.92
CA ILE A 50 -15.09 -12.72 -2.15
C ILE A 50 -14.80 -11.78 -3.33
N ILE A 51 -13.58 -11.24 -3.43
CA ILE A 51 -13.20 -10.36 -4.54
C ILE A 51 -13.20 -11.12 -5.87
N LEU A 52 -12.65 -12.34 -5.91
CA LEU A 52 -12.57 -13.14 -7.13
C LEU A 52 -13.97 -13.61 -7.59
N ILE A 53 -14.79 -14.10 -6.68
CA ILE A 53 -16.18 -14.50 -6.96
C ILE A 53 -16.98 -13.28 -7.42
N GLY A 54 -16.88 -12.15 -6.71
CA GLY A 54 -17.51 -10.90 -7.14
C GLY A 54 -17.03 -10.46 -8.53
N THR A 55 -15.78 -10.74 -8.88
CA THR A 55 -15.23 -10.43 -10.21
C THR A 55 -15.79 -11.32 -11.31
N ILE A 56 -16.01 -12.61 -11.02
CA ILE A 56 -16.66 -13.55 -11.94
C ILE A 56 -18.16 -13.26 -12.05
N LEU A 57 -18.81 -12.74 -11.02
CA LEU A 57 -20.23 -12.40 -11.08
C LEU A 57 -20.48 -11.08 -11.82
N PHE A 58 -19.77 -10.01 -11.46
CA PHE A 58 -20.08 -8.63 -11.88
C PHE A 58 -18.99 -7.97 -12.72
N GLY A 59 -17.96 -8.70 -13.14
CA GLY A 59 -16.80 -8.17 -13.84
C GLY A 59 -15.86 -7.42 -12.90
N ARG A 60 -15.09 -6.45 -13.38
CA ARG A 60 -14.08 -5.73 -12.56
C ARG A 60 -14.68 -4.65 -11.66
N PHE A 61 -15.78 -4.94 -10.96
CA PHE A 61 -16.46 -4.02 -10.07
C PHE A 61 -15.57 -3.48 -8.94
N TYR A 62 -14.60 -4.27 -8.46
CA TYR A 62 -13.58 -3.83 -7.50
C TYR A 62 -12.87 -2.55 -7.94
N CYS A 63 -12.48 -2.45 -9.22
CA CYS A 63 -11.77 -1.29 -9.75
C CYS A 63 -12.65 -0.03 -9.86
N SER A 64 -13.97 -0.15 -9.80
CA SER A 64 -14.90 0.97 -9.91
C SER A 64 -15.59 1.36 -8.61
N VAL A 65 -15.55 0.52 -7.57
CA VAL A 65 -16.22 0.76 -6.29
C VAL A 65 -15.33 0.64 -5.05
N ILE A 66 -14.32 -0.23 -5.07
CA ILE A 66 -13.52 -0.52 -3.85
C ILE A 66 -12.11 0.08 -3.94
N CYS A 67 -11.48 0.03 -5.11
CA CYS A 67 -10.12 0.49 -5.29
C CYS A 67 -10.02 2.02 -5.22
N PRO A 68 -9.31 2.60 -4.23
CA PRO A 68 -9.26 4.05 -4.05
C PRO A 68 -8.58 4.75 -5.24
N LEU A 69 -7.54 4.13 -5.81
CA LEU A 69 -6.86 4.67 -6.98
C LEU A 69 -7.77 4.69 -8.22
N GLY A 70 -8.60 3.66 -8.42
CA GLY A 70 -9.54 3.61 -9.54
C GLY A 70 -10.65 4.68 -9.43
N ILE A 71 -11.12 4.94 -8.22
CA ILE A 71 -12.11 5.99 -7.93
C ILE A 71 -11.49 7.38 -8.08
N PHE A 72 -10.24 7.54 -7.62
CA PHE A 72 -9.48 8.76 -7.82
C PHE A 72 -9.34 9.11 -9.31
N GLN A 73 -9.00 8.13 -10.17
CA GLN A 73 -8.96 8.35 -11.62
C GLN A 73 -10.33 8.76 -12.18
N ASP A 74 -11.41 8.14 -11.72
CA ASP A 74 -12.76 8.52 -12.11
C ASP A 74 -13.11 9.97 -11.75
N GLY A 75 -12.69 10.44 -10.58
CA GLY A 75 -12.85 11.83 -10.14
C GLY A 75 -12.05 12.79 -11.02
N VAL A 76 -10.79 12.47 -11.30
CA VAL A 76 -9.92 13.29 -12.15
C VAL A 76 -10.46 13.39 -13.58
N SER A 77 -10.88 12.28 -14.18
CA SER A 77 -11.48 12.30 -15.52
C SER A 77 -12.77 13.12 -15.57
N PHE A 78 -13.61 13.02 -14.54
CA PHE A 78 -14.83 13.83 -14.43
C PHE A 78 -14.52 15.34 -14.36
N ILE A 79 -13.52 15.72 -13.56
CA ILE A 79 -13.06 17.11 -13.44
C ILE A 79 -12.47 17.61 -14.77
N SER A 80 -11.64 16.79 -15.44
CA SER A 80 -11.05 17.10 -16.75
C SER A 80 -12.12 17.39 -17.81
N GLU A 81 -13.18 16.57 -17.87
CA GLU A 81 -14.30 16.78 -18.80
C GLU A 81 -15.03 18.11 -18.56
N LYS A 82 -15.21 18.49 -17.28
CA LYS A 82 -15.86 19.76 -16.90
C LYS A 82 -15.00 20.96 -17.24
N ILE A 83 -13.69 20.91 -16.96
CA ILE A 83 -12.75 22.00 -17.20
C ILE A 83 -12.49 22.20 -18.69
N ARG A 84 -12.24 21.12 -19.45
CA ARG A 84 -11.94 21.22 -20.89
C ARG A 84 -13.17 21.56 -21.73
N ARG A 85 -14.38 21.56 -21.15
CA ARG A 85 -15.68 21.62 -21.83
C ARG A 85 -15.84 20.57 -22.96
N LYS A 86 -14.96 19.55 -22.97
CA LYS A 86 -14.93 18.45 -23.95
C LYS A 86 -15.62 17.23 -23.36
N LYS A 87 -16.96 17.24 -23.35
CA LYS A 87 -17.75 16.04 -23.07
C LYS A 87 -17.50 15.01 -24.17
N ASN A 88 -17.48 13.72 -23.82
CA ASN A 88 -17.40 12.64 -24.80
C ASN A 88 -16.11 12.66 -25.65
N SER A 89 -14.95 12.74 -25.01
CA SER A 89 -13.65 12.89 -25.69
C SER A 89 -12.90 11.57 -25.91
N PHE A 90 -13.33 10.48 -25.28
CA PHE A 90 -12.64 9.20 -25.43
C PHE A 90 -12.90 8.58 -26.80
N ARG A 91 -12.00 7.70 -27.20
CA ARG A 91 -12.14 6.88 -28.41
C ARG A 91 -11.72 5.47 -28.08
N TYR A 92 -12.18 4.51 -28.87
CA TYR A 92 -11.65 3.17 -28.81
C TYR A 92 -10.12 3.18 -28.95
N ARG A 93 -9.44 2.42 -28.10
CA ARG A 93 -8.00 2.15 -28.23
C ARG A 93 -7.78 0.65 -28.21
N LYS A 94 -6.84 0.17 -29.03
CA LYS A 94 -6.40 -1.22 -28.99
C LYS A 94 -5.69 -1.49 -27.66
N GLU A 95 -5.88 -2.67 -27.11
CA GLU A 95 -5.21 -3.07 -25.88
C GLU A 95 -3.70 -3.29 -26.09
N LEU A 96 -2.90 -2.76 -25.17
CA LEU A 96 -1.47 -2.98 -25.11
C LEU A 96 -1.18 -4.28 -24.33
N ARG A 97 -1.53 -5.43 -24.93
CA ARG A 97 -1.44 -6.76 -24.28
C ARG A 97 -0.04 -7.04 -23.73
N VAL A 98 1.00 -6.82 -24.55
CA VAL A 98 2.39 -7.11 -24.19
C VAL A 98 2.79 -6.36 -22.92
N LEU A 99 2.57 -5.05 -22.89
CA LEU A 99 2.89 -4.22 -21.72
C LEU A 99 2.10 -4.67 -20.48
N ARG A 100 0.80 -4.93 -20.64
CA ARG A 100 -0.09 -5.33 -19.55
C ARG A 100 0.37 -6.62 -18.85
N TYR A 101 0.74 -7.65 -19.62
CA TYR A 101 1.21 -8.91 -19.06
C TYR A 101 2.68 -8.85 -18.63
N ALA A 102 3.53 -8.06 -19.31
CA ALA A 102 4.90 -7.83 -18.87
C ALA A 102 4.94 -7.23 -17.47
N VAL A 103 4.12 -6.20 -17.18
CA VAL A 103 4.05 -5.60 -15.84
C VAL A 103 3.54 -6.60 -14.80
N LEU A 104 2.57 -7.46 -15.15
CA LEU A 104 2.10 -8.51 -14.24
C LEU A 104 3.20 -9.54 -13.93
N VAL A 105 3.94 -9.99 -14.95
CA VAL A 105 5.06 -10.93 -14.77
C VAL A 105 6.17 -10.31 -13.92
N LEU A 106 6.51 -9.04 -14.16
CA LEU A 106 7.47 -8.31 -13.33
C LEU A 106 7.00 -8.18 -11.88
N PHE A 107 5.72 -7.87 -11.66
CA PHE A 107 5.14 -7.77 -10.32
C PHE A 107 5.16 -9.12 -9.60
N ALA A 108 4.72 -10.19 -10.25
CA ALA A 108 4.74 -11.54 -9.69
C ALA A 108 6.17 -12.02 -9.42
N GLY A 109 7.09 -11.82 -10.37
CA GLY A 109 8.51 -12.12 -10.22
C GLY A 109 9.14 -11.38 -9.05
N GLY A 110 8.81 -10.10 -8.84
CA GLY A 110 9.25 -9.32 -7.68
C GLY A 110 8.74 -9.88 -6.34
N LEU A 111 7.50 -10.35 -6.29
CA LEU A 111 6.93 -11.00 -5.10
C LEU A 111 7.64 -12.33 -4.77
N PHE A 112 7.97 -13.15 -5.78
CA PHE A 112 8.59 -14.47 -5.56
C PHE A 112 10.12 -14.41 -5.38
N SER A 113 10.81 -13.45 -6.01
CA SER A 113 12.26 -13.28 -5.92
C SER A 113 12.73 -12.58 -4.63
N GLY A 114 11.82 -12.03 -3.82
CA GLY A 114 12.15 -11.20 -2.66
C GLY A 114 12.66 -9.80 -3.03
N ILE A 115 12.61 -9.41 -4.31
CA ILE A 115 12.94 -8.07 -4.79
C ILE A 115 11.72 -7.16 -4.54
N GLY A 116 11.58 -6.72 -3.27
CA GLY A 116 10.43 -5.96 -2.79
C GLY A 116 10.18 -4.60 -3.47
N VAL A 117 11.17 -4.06 -4.20
CA VAL A 117 11.03 -2.76 -4.88
C VAL A 117 9.95 -2.78 -5.95
N ILE A 118 9.86 -3.83 -6.77
CA ILE A 118 8.89 -3.88 -7.88
C ILE A 118 7.45 -3.92 -7.33
N PRO A 119 7.10 -4.82 -6.38
CA PRO A 119 5.76 -4.82 -5.80
C PRO A 119 5.41 -3.52 -5.09
N ILE A 120 6.36 -2.91 -4.37
CA ILE A 120 6.15 -1.61 -3.71
C ILE A 120 5.80 -0.55 -4.74
N LEU A 121 6.54 -0.44 -5.84
CA LEU A 121 6.33 0.58 -6.87
C LEU A 121 5.04 0.40 -7.68
N LEU A 122 4.56 -0.83 -7.86
CA LEU A 122 3.40 -1.13 -8.71
C LEU A 122 2.11 -1.40 -7.93
N ASP A 123 2.15 -1.56 -6.61
CA ASP A 123 0.95 -1.77 -5.78
C ASP A 123 0.05 -0.52 -5.82
N PRO A 124 -1.13 -0.58 -6.47
CA PRO A 124 -2.02 0.58 -6.55
C PRO A 124 -2.53 1.04 -5.17
N TYR A 125 -2.68 0.11 -4.22
CA TYR A 125 -3.18 0.41 -2.88
C TYR A 125 -2.09 1.07 -2.03
N GLY A 126 -0.89 0.47 -1.96
CA GLY A 126 0.26 1.03 -1.26
C GLY A 126 0.69 2.39 -1.82
N ASN A 127 0.67 2.58 -3.14
CA ASN A 127 0.95 3.88 -3.77
C ASN A 127 -0.09 4.95 -3.39
N TYR A 128 -1.38 4.61 -3.45
CA TYR A 128 -2.44 5.54 -3.01
C TYR A 128 -2.24 5.94 -1.55
N GLY A 129 -1.91 4.98 -0.68
CA GLY A 129 -1.58 5.24 0.71
C GLY A 129 -0.43 6.21 0.89
N ARG A 130 0.68 6.02 0.15
CA ARG A 130 1.83 6.92 0.18
C ARG A 130 1.50 8.32 -0.34
N MET A 131 0.66 8.46 -1.36
CA MET A 131 0.17 9.77 -1.80
C MET A 131 -0.57 10.49 -0.67
N VAL A 132 -1.47 9.80 0.03
CA VAL A 132 -2.21 10.39 1.15
C VAL A 132 -1.29 10.69 2.33
N SER A 133 -0.48 9.73 2.79
CA SER A 133 0.37 9.88 3.98
C SER A 133 1.52 10.86 3.79
N ASN A 134 2.11 10.96 2.59
CA ASN A 134 3.25 11.85 2.36
C ASN A 134 2.80 13.25 1.91
N LEU A 135 1.73 13.38 1.12
CA LEU A 135 1.32 14.68 0.56
C LEU A 135 0.11 15.28 1.28
N LEU A 136 -0.95 14.50 1.48
CA LEU A 136 -2.21 15.03 2.04
C LEU A 136 -2.17 15.15 3.57
N ALA A 137 -1.55 14.19 4.27
CA ALA A 137 -1.54 14.17 5.72
C ALA A 137 -0.77 15.34 6.38
N PRO A 138 0.38 15.81 5.84
CA PRO A 138 1.02 17.03 6.36
C PRO A 138 0.16 18.27 6.16
N VAL A 139 -0.45 18.43 4.98
CA VAL A 139 -1.36 19.55 4.68
C VAL A 139 -2.58 19.54 5.60
N TRP A 140 -3.16 18.36 5.82
CA TRP A 140 -4.27 18.16 6.76
C TRP A 140 -3.89 18.57 8.18
N ARG A 141 -2.77 18.07 8.70
CA ARG A 141 -2.27 18.44 10.03
C ARG A 141 -2.00 19.93 10.17
N GLN A 142 -1.42 20.55 9.15
CA GLN A 142 -1.20 21.99 9.12
C GLN A 142 -2.52 22.77 9.15
N SER A 143 -3.52 22.30 8.41
CA SER A 143 -4.86 22.91 8.43
C SER A 143 -5.51 22.78 9.81
N VAL A 144 -5.38 21.62 10.47
CA VAL A 144 -5.90 21.43 11.83
C VAL A 144 -5.18 22.34 12.84
N ASN A 145 -3.85 22.42 12.77
CA ASN A 145 -3.08 23.32 13.63
C ASN A 145 -3.48 24.78 13.43
N PHE A 146 -3.64 25.21 12.17
CA PHE A 146 -4.10 26.54 11.83
C PHE A 146 -5.51 26.82 12.37
N THR A 147 -6.43 25.86 12.27
CA THR A 147 -7.76 26.01 12.88
C THR A 147 -7.69 26.04 14.41
N ALA A 148 -6.77 25.31 15.04
CA ALA A 148 -6.56 25.35 16.48
C ALA A 148 -6.02 26.71 16.93
N ASP A 149 -5.18 27.37 16.10
CA ASP A 149 -4.67 28.71 16.38
C ASP A 149 -5.77 29.78 16.27
N ILE A 150 -6.70 29.62 15.33
CA ILE A 150 -7.85 30.54 15.16
C ILE A 150 -8.86 30.37 16.29
N VAL A 151 -9.15 29.14 16.69
CA VAL A 151 -10.14 28.82 17.74
C VAL A 151 -9.42 28.71 19.09
N SER A 152 -8.87 29.84 19.54
CA SER A 152 -7.93 30.01 20.65
C SER A 152 -8.36 29.44 22.02
N ASP A 153 -9.65 29.12 22.21
CA ASP A 153 -10.20 28.61 23.49
C ASP A 153 -10.65 27.15 23.47
N SER A 154 -10.32 26.39 22.42
CA SER A 154 -10.81 25.01 22.30
C SER A 154 -9.77 23.98 22.73
N TRP A 155 -9.82 23.60 24.02
CA TRP A 155 -9.30 22.32 24.56
C TRP A 155 -9.79 21.07 23.79
N LEU A 156 -10.67 21.26 22.80
CA LEU A 156 -11.22 20.26 21.89
C LEU A 156 -10.29 19.91 20.71
N ILE A 157 -9.30 20.76 20.35
CA ILE A 157 -8.44 20.54 19.18
C ILE A 157 -6.97 20.35 19.59
N GLU A 158 -6.53 19.09 19.64
CA GLU A 158 -5.13 18.73 19.87
C GLU A 158 -4.27 19.11 18.65
N LYS A 159 -3.22 19.91 18.86
CA LYS A 159 -2.24 20.24 17.81
C LYS A 159 -1.40 19.02 17.46
N TYR A 160 -1.02 18.90 16.20
CA TYR A 160 -0.22 17.80 15.66
C TYR A 160 1.21 18.26 15.36
N ASP A 161 2.19 17.42 15.68
CA ASP A 161 3.55 17.63 15.19
C ASP A 161 3.63 17.39 13.67
N ILE A 162 4.13 18.40 12.94
CA ILE A 162 4.34 18.33 11.49
C ILE A 162 5.79 17.91 11.24
N LEU A 163 6.01 16.61 11.27
CA LEU A 163 7.32 16.02 10.96
C LEU A 163 7.41 15.75 9.45
N PRO A 164 8.27 16.46 8.69
CA PRO A 164 8.40 16.25 7.24
C PRO A 164 8.95 14.86 6.97
N GLN A 165 8.28 14.08 6.10
CA GLN A 165 8.75 12.74 5.72
C GLN A 165 10.05 12.84 4.91
N THR A 166 10.72 11.70 4.70
CA THR A 166 11.94 11.65 3.89
C THR A 166 11.71 12.22 2.48
N GLU A 167 12.65 13.03 2.00
CA GLU A 167 12.60 13.68 0.68
C GLU A 167 12.31 12.69 -0.45
N ALA A 168 12.97 11.52 -0.46
CA ALA A 168 12.75 10.50 -1.48
C ALA A 168 11.28 10.02 -1.54
N ALA A 169 10.65 9.85 -0.37
CA ALA A 169 9.26 9.42 -0.29
C ALA A 169 8.27 10.52 -0.73
N MET A 170 8.60 11.79 -0.48
CA MET A 170 7.86 12.96 -0.96
C MET A 170 7.96 13.08 -2.48
N ILE A 171 9.19 13.06 -3.02
CA ILE A 171 9.45 13.16 -4.47
C ILE A 171 8.72 12.04 -5.20
N PHE A 172 8.87 10.79 -4.74
CA PHE A 172 8.20 9.66 -5.35
C PHE A 172 6.67 9.83 -5.35
N ALA A 173 6.08 10.19 -4.20
CA ALA A 173 4.63 10.39 -4.09
C ALA A 173 4.13 11.50 -5.03
N SER A 174 4.87 12.61 -5.14
CA SER A 174 4.56 13.72 -6.04
C SER A 174 4.63 13.33 -7.51
N VAL A 175 5.72 12.67 -7.93
CA VAL A 175 5.88 12.19 -9.30
C VAL A 175 4.77 11.19 -9.64
N TYR A 176 4.51 10.22 -8.76
CA TYR A 176 3.44 9.25 -8.97
C TYR A 176 2.06 9.92 -9.06
N LEU A 177 1.75 10.88 -8.18
CA LEU A 177 0.51 11.67 -8.26
C LEU A 177 0.39 12.38 -9.61
N LEU A 178 1.43 13.09 -10.06
CA LEU A 178 1.44 13.81 -11.34
C LEU A 178 1.23 12.86 -12.53
N CYS A 179 1.91 11.70 -12.53
CA CYS A 179 1.73 10.68 -13.56
C CYS A 179 0.30 10.15 -13.60
N ILE A 180 -0.29 9.83 -12.44
CA ILE A 180 -1.68 9.34 -12.36
C ILE A 180 -2.68 10.42 -12.76
N LEU A 181 -2.46 11.68 -12.35
CA LEU A 181 -3.27 12.82 -12.75
C LEU A 181 -3.25 12.98 -14.27
N ALA A 182 -2.07 13.02 -14.90
CA ALA A 182 -1.93 13.12 -16.34
C ALA A 182 -2.60 11.92 -17.06
N ALA A 183 -2.31 10.70 -16.60
CA ALA A 183 -2.89 9.48 -17.13
C ALA A 183 -4.43 9.50 -17.08
N ALA A 184 -5.01 9.97 -15.97
CA ALA A 184 -6.46 10.06 -15.81
C ALA A 184 -7.08 11.23 -16.58
N TRP A 185 -6.36 12.34 -16.68
CA TRP A 185 -6.80 13.56 -17.36
C TRP A 185 -6.90 13.38 -18.88
N PHE A 186 -5.96 12.66 -19.49
CA PHE A 186 -5.90 12.43 -20.95
C PHE A 186 -6.39 11.04 -21.38
N GLY A 187 -6.24 10.03 -20.52
CA GLY A 187 -6.43 8.62 -20.84
C GLY A 187 -7.55 7.93 -20.08
N GLY A 188 -8.22 8.60 -19.14
CA GLY A 188 -9.28 7.99 -18.34
C GLY A 188 -8.72 6.95 -17.36
N ARG A 189 -8.95 5.67 -17.65
CA ARG A 189 -8.51 4.54 -16.80
C ARG A 189 -7.30 3.79 -17.36
N ILE A 190 -6.41 4.48 -18.06
CA ILE A 190 -5.25 3.86 -18.72
C ILE A 190 -4.32 3.12 -17.75
N TYR A 191 -4.13 3.64 -16.53
CA TYR A 191 -3.34 2.95 -15.50
C TYR A 191 -3.97 1.61 -15.12
N CYS A 192 -5.26 1.58 -14.77
CA CYS A 192 -5.98 0.36 -14.40
C CYS A 192 -6.06 -0.69 -15.52
N ASN A 193 -5.98 -0.25 -16.78
CA ASN A 193 -6.11 -1.12 -17.94
C ASN A 193 -4.78 -1.64 -18.48
N THR A 194 -3.67 -0.91 -18.26
CA THR A 194 -2.39 -1.18 -18.90
C THR A 194 -1.25 -1.43 -17.90
N ILE A 195 -1.20 -0.70 -16.79
CA ILE A 195 -0.04 -0.71 -15.86
C ILE A 195 -0.37 -1.49 -14.59
N CYS A 196 -1.59 -1.38 -14.07
CA CYS A 196 -1.96 -1.94 -12.78
C CYS A 196 -1.95 -3.48 -12.79
N PRO A 197 -1.09 -4.15 -12.00
CA PRO A 197 -1.03 -5.62 -11.97
C PRO A 197 -2.33 -6.23 -11.41
N VAL A 198 -2.93 -5.60 -10.40
CA VAL A 198 -4.24 -5.98 -9.84
C VAL A 198 -5.34 -5.88 -10.91
N GLY A 199 -5.33 -4.79 -11.69
CA GLY A 199 -6.26 -4.63 -12.81
C GLY A 199 -6.09 -5.71 -13.86
N THR A 200 -4.86 -6.11 -14.14
CA THR A 200 -4.58 -7.20 -15.08
C THR A 200 -5.15 -8.52 -14.62
N ILE A 201 -4.92 -8.91 -13.36
CA ILE A 201 -5.45 -10.15 -12.75
C ILE A 201 -6.98 -10.15 -12.76
N LEU A 202 -7.62 -9.09 -12.27
CA LEU A 202 -9.08 -9.03 -12.24
C LEU A 202 -9.68 -9.00 -13.65
N GLY A 203 -8.92 -8.50 -14.62
CA GLY A 203 -9.36 -8.43 -16.00
C GLY A 203 -9.18 -9.65 -16.86
N THR A 204 -8.28 -10.55 -16.48
CA THR A 204 -8.26 -11.88 -17.10
C THR A 204 -9.47 -12.67 -16.63
N LEU A 205 -9.83 -12.53 -15.36
CA LEU A 205 -11.01 -13.15 -14.76
C LEU A 205 -12.33 -12.55 -15.27
N SER A 206 -12.40 -11.23 -15.47
CA SER A 206 -13.62 -10.57 -15.94
C SER A 206 -14.04 -10.97 -17.37
N ARG A 207 -13.18 -11.65 -18.13
CA ARG A 207 -13.56 -12.23 -19.44
C ARG A 207 -14.65 -13.30 -19.30
N PHE A 208 -14.71 -13.95 -18.14
CA PHE A 208 -15.68 -14.99 -17.82
C PHE A 208 -16.86 -14.45 -17.00
N SER A 209 -17.01 -13.11 -16.90
CA SER A 209 -18.02 -12.57 -16.01
C SER A 209 -19.44 -12.85 -16.50
N LEU A 210 -20.32 -13.25 -15.58
CA LEU A 210 -21.72 -13.58 -15.91
C LEU A 210 -22.54 -12.34 -16.25
N LEU A 211 -22.31 -11.25 -15.52
CA LEU A 211 -23.00 -9.97 -15.71
C LEU A 211 -21.99 -8.92 -16.16
N HIS A 212 -22.24 -8.33 -17.32
CA HIS A 212 -21.44 -7.22 -17.84
C HIS A 212 -22.30 -6.28 -18.69
N PRO A 213 -21.83 -5.06 -19.00
CA PRO A 213 -22.45 -4.23 -20.01
C PRO A 213 -22.40 -4.91 -21.39
N TYR A 214 -23.52 -4.94 -22.11
CA TYR A 214 -23.59 -5.38 -23.50
C TYR A 214 -24.48 -4.44 -24.32
N ILE A 215 -24.34 -4.50 -25.65
CA ILE A 215 -25.10 -3.69 -26.60
C ILE A 215 -26.20 -4.59 -27.19
N ARG A 216 -27.46 -4.16 -27.10
CA ARG A 216 -28.53 -4.83 -27.83
C ARG A 216 -28.57 -4.32 -29.27
N GLU A 217 -28.51 -5.23 -30.24
CA GLU A 217 -28.43 -4.86 -31.66
C GLU A 217 -29.76 -4.32 -32.19
N ASP A 218 -30.89 -4.83 -31.68
CA ASP A 218 -32.26 -4.39 -31.99
C ASP A 218 -32.50 -2.88 -31.75
N ALA A 219 -31.91 -2.32 -30.69
CA ALA A 219 -32.15 -0.95 -30.24
C ALA A 219 -30.98 0.01 -30.53
N CYS A 220 -29.86 -0.48 -31.09
CA CYS A 220 -28.64 0.30 -31.24
C CYS A 220 -28.61 1.10 -32.55
N VAL A 221 -28.73 2.43 -32.45
CA VAL A 221 -28.63 3.36 -33.59
C VAL A 221 -27.19 3.79 -33.93
N LYS A 222 -26.17 3.06 -33.43
CA LYS A 222 -24.73 3.32 -33.65
C LYS A 222 -24.27 4.79 -33.45
N CYS A 223 -24.91 5.55 -32.56
CA CYS A 223 -24.62 6.97 -32.34
C CYS A 223 -23.21 7.30 -31.75
N GLY A 224 -22.45 6.29 -31.29
CA GLY A 224 -21.09 6.46 -30.75
C GLY A 224 -20.97 7.13 -29.38
N LYS A 225 -22.09 7.50 -28.72
CA LYS A 225 -22.06 8.16 -27.40
C LYS A 225 -21.43 7.28 -26.31
N CYS A 226 -21.68 5.97 -26.34
CA CYS A 226 -21.12 5.02 -25.36
C CYS A 226 -19.60 4.89 -25.50
N GLU A 227 -19.08 4.81 -26.72
CA GLU A 227 -17.63 4.80 -27.00
C GLU A 227 -16.96 6.07 -26.48
N LYS A 228 -17.54 7.22 -26.80
CA LYS A 228 -16.97 8.51 -26.43
C LYS A 228 -16.98 8.80 -24.92
N ASN A 229 -17.87 8.16 -24.17
CA ASN A 229 -17.96 8.26 -22.71
C ASN A 229 -17.24 7.10 -21.98
N CYS A 230 -16.64 6.16 -22.72
CA CYS A 230 -15.96 5.02 -22.13
C CYS A 230 -14.58 5.42 -21.63
N ARG A 231 -14.45 5.63 -20.31
CA ARG A 231 -13.17 5.94 -19.64
C ARG A 231 -12.12 4.85 -19.80
N SER A 232 -12.53 3.61 -20.08
CA SER A 232 -11.62 2.49 -20.37
C SER A 232 -11.24 2.37 -21.85
N SER A 233 -11.82 3.17 -22.75
CA SER A 233 -11.57 3.09 -24.20
C SER A 233 -11.75 1.67 -24.79
N CYS A 234 -12.72 0.91 -24.28
CA CYS A 234 -12.89 -0.53 -24.56
C CYS A 234 -14.16 -0.89 -25.35
N ILE A 235 -14.93 0.11 -25.79
CA ILE A 235 -16.14 -0.08 -26.61
C ILE A 235 -15.78 0.30 -28.04
N ASP A 236 -16.04 -0.59 -29.00
CA ASP A 236 -15.88 -0.31 -30.42
C ASP A 236 -17.25 -0.31 -31.10
N ILE A 237 -17.70 0.87 -31.54
CA ILE A 237 -19.02 1.01 -32.17
C ILE A 237 -19.08 0.39 -33.57
N LYS A 238 -17.95 0.23 -34.25
CA LYS A 238 -17.90 -0.33 -35.61
C LYS A 238 -18.25 -1.81 -35.60
N THR A 239 -17.68 -2.53 -34.64
CA THR A 239 -17.91 -3.96 -34.42
C THR A 239 -19.06 -4.25 -33.48
N GLY A 240 -19.59 -3.24 -32.77
CA GLY A 240 -20.62 -3.44 -31.74
C GLY A 240 -20.10 -4.19 -30.52
N SER A 241 -18.79 -4.29 -30.34
CA SER A 241 -18.16 -5.14 -29.32
C SER A 241 -17.66 -4.35 -28.12
N ILE A 242 -17.66 -5.01 -26.95
CA ILE A 242 -17.11 -4.48 -25.71
C ILE A 242 -16.03 -5.45 -25.24
N ASP A 243 -14.82 -4.95 -25.07
CA ASP A 243 -13.72 -5.72 -24.49
C ASP A 243 -13.91 -5.83 -22.96
N THR A 244 -14.57 -6.90 -22.54
CA THR A 244 -14.84 -7.24 -21.12
C THR A 244 -13.57 -7.39 -20.29
N SER A 245 -12.44 -7.65 -20.95
CA SER A 245 -11.16 -7.75 -20.28
C SER A 245 -10.57 -6.41 -19.90
N ARG A 246 -11.10 -5.28 -20.38
CA ARG A 246 -10.71 -3.90 -20.00
C ARG A 246 -11.87 -3.09 -19.42
N CYS A 247 -13.11 -3.56 -19.58
CA CYS A 247 -14.25 -2.98 -18.92
C CYS A 247 -14.04 -3.01 -17.40
N VAL A 248 -14.29 -1.87 -16.75
CA VAL A 248 -14.25 -1.72 -15.28
C VAL A 248 -15.66 -1.67 -14.67
N ASP A 249 -16.68 -1.97 -15.49
CA ASP A 249 -18.08 -2.04 -15.10
C ASP A 249 -18.57 -0.77 -14.38
N CYS A 250 -18.06 0.39 -14.81
CA CYS A 250 -18.47 1.70 -14.27
C CYS A 250 -19.87 2.13 -14.72
N MET A 251 -20.43 1.46 -15.73
CA MET A 251 -21.79 1.66 -16.28
C MET A 251 -22.06 3.06 -16.85
N ASN A 252 -21.01 3.86 -17.09
CA ASN A 252 -21.13 5.18 -17.69
C ASN A 252 -21.75 5.14 -19.10
N CYS A 253 -21.54 4.05 -19.84
CA CYS A 253 -22.16 3.81 -21.16
C CYS A 253 -23.69 3.68 -21.09
N ILE A 254 -24.22 3.07 -20.02
CA ILE A 254 -25.66 2.90 -19.81
C ILE A 254 -26.31 4.25 -19.49
N ALA A 255 -25.63 5.10 -18.72
CA ALA A 255 -26.15 6.41 -18.33
C ALA A 255 -26.35 7.37 -19.52
N VAL A 256 -25.53 7.27 -20.58
CA VAL A 256 -25.53 8.20 -21.73
C VAL A 256 -26.27 7.67 -22.96
N CYS A 257 -26.71 6.41 -22.96
CA CYS A 257 -27.37 5.81 -24.12
C CYS A 257 -28.77 6.42 -24.33
N PRO A 258 -29.06 7.02 -25.50
CA PRO A 258 -30.36 7.68 -25.76
C PRO A 258 -31.49 6.68 -26.00
N THR A 259 -31.19 5.53 -26.61
CA THR A 259 -32.19 4.52 -27.01
C THR A 259 -32.35 3.39 -25.98
N GLY A 260 -31.55 3.38 -24.90
CA GLY A 260 -31.55 2.27 -23.94
C GLY A 260 -31.01 0.94 -24.52
N ALA A 261 -30.22 0.99 -25.59
CA ALA A 261 -29.55 -0.19 -26.15
C ALA A 261 -28.45 -0.75 -25.24
N MET A 262 -27.83 0.09 -24.42
CA MET A 262 -26.82 -0.33 -23.45
C MET A 262 -27.50 -0.91 -22.20
N THR A 263 -27.29 -2.22 -21.95
CA THR A 263 -27.90 -2.94 -20.82
C THR A 263 -26.81 -3.60 -19.97
N PHE A 264 -27.08 -3.82 -18.69
CA PHE A 264 -26.23 -4.63 -17.80
C PHE A 264 -26.93 -5.96 -17.52
N GLY A 265 -26.25 -7.08 -17.81
CA GLY A 265 -26.82 -8.39 -17.59
C GLY A 265 -26.03 -9.48 -18.29
N ARG A 266 -26.64 -10.64 -18.45
CA ARG A 266 -26.08 -11.73 -19.25
C ARG A 266 -26.48 -11.52 -20.70
N GLN A 267 -25.52 -11.54 -21.62
CA GLN A 267 -25.83 -11.54 -23.05
C GLN A 267 -26.50 -12.87 -23.40
N GLN A 268 -27.81 -12.85 -23.65
CA GLN A 268 -28.48 -13.96 -24.30
C GLN A 268 -28.00 -13.96 -25.76
N LYS A 269 -27.24 -14.98 -26.16
CA LYS A 269 -27.15 -15.31 -27.57
C LYS A 269 -28.54 -15.83 -27.96
N GLU A 270 -29.34 -15.01 -28.63
CA GLU A 270 -30.48 -15.55 -29.36
C GLU A 270 -29.98 -16.63 -30.31
N LYS A 271 -30.65 -17.78 -30.30
CA LYS A 271 -30.43 -18.86 -31.26
C LYS A 271 -30.85 -18.34 -32.63
N VAL A 272 -29.93 -17.73 -33.37
CA VAL A 272 -30.12 -17.52 -34.80
C VAL A 272 -30.07 -18.89 -35.46
N SER A 273 -31.13 -19.18 -36.22
CA SER A 273 -31.33 -20.38 -37.02
C SER A 273 -30.15 -20.68 -37.95
N ALA A 274 -30.01 -21.96 -38.26
CA ALA A 274 -28.79 -22.64 -38.70
C ALA A 274 -28.32 -22.37 -40.15
N GLU A 275 -28.59 -21.22 -40.77
CA GLU A 275 -28.35 -21.05 -42.22
C GLU A 275 -27.28 -20.01 -42.62
N ALA A 276 -26.57 -19.40 -41.66
CA ALA A 276 -25.41 -18.53 -41.94
C ALA A 276 -24.06 -19.16 -41.51
N ALA A 277 -23.99 -20.49 -41.47
CA ALA A 277 -22.83 -21.24 -40.97
C ALA A 277 -21.70 -21.44 -42.00
N GLU A 278 -21.83 -20.99 -43.25
CA GLU A 278 -20.88 -21.41 -44.29
C GLU A 278 -19.77 -20.42 -44.67
N THR A 279 -19.81 -19.14 -44.26
CA THR A 279 -18.79 -18.16 -44.69
C THR A 279 -17.77 -17.74 -43.63
N ARG A 280 -17.73 -18.40 -42.45
CA ARG A 280 -16.70 -18.14 -41.41
C ARG A 280 -15.81 -19.36 -41.13
N LYS A 281 -15.32 -20.01 -42.17
CA LYS A 281 -14.17 -20.94 -42.07
C LYS A 281 -12.87 -20.18 -42.37
N THR A 282 -12.42 -19.32 -41.46
CA THR A 282 -11.01 -18.87 -41.36
C THR A 282 -10.78 -18.21 -40.00
N ALA A 283 -10.98 -18.98 -38.94
CA ALA A 283 -10.28 -18.77 -37.68
C ALA A 283 -10.14 -20.14 -37.04
N GLN A 284 -8.94 -20.71 -37.14
CA GLN A 284 -8.59 -22.00 -36.58
C GLN A 284 -8.97 -22.05 -35.10
N PRO A 285 -9.74 -23.05 -34.64
CA PRO A 285 -9.93 -23.28 -33.22
C PRO A 285 -8.64 -23.90 -32.65
N LEU A 286 -8.00 -23.20 -31.72
CA LEU A 286 -6.87 -23.73 -30.99
C LEU A 286 -7.29 -25.00 -30.25
N SER A 287 -6.56 -26.06 -30.57
CA SER A 287 -6.76 -27.44 -30.13
C SER A 287 -6.75 -27.54 -28.60
N ARG A 288 -7.64 -28.38 -28.08
CA ARG A 288 -7.72 -28.85 -26.68
C ARG A 288 -6.41 -29.45 -26.13
N ARG A 289 -5.33 -29.56 -26.94
CA ARG A 289 -3.99 -30.01 -26.53
C ARG A 289 -3.05 -28.90 -26.01
N GLU A 290 -3.34 -27.61 -26.20
CA GLU A 290 -2.50 -26.53 -25.63
C GLU A 290 -2.93 -26.07 -24.22
N PHE A 291 -4.14 -26.45 -23.80
CA PHE A 291 -4.65 -26.16 -22.46
C PHE A 291 -4.03 -27.06 -21.38
N LEU A 292 -3.48 -28.22 -21.77
CA LEU A 292 -2.74 -29.11 -20.88
C LEU A 292 -1.23 -28.83 -20.88
N GLY A 293 -0.70 -28.13 -21.89
CA GLY A 293 0.71 -27.69 -21.93
C GLY A 293 0.99 -26.41 -21.14
N THR A 294 0.00 -25.53 -20.97
CA THR A 294 0.14 -24.26 -20.23
C THR A 294 -0.16 -24.36 -18.73
N GLY A 295 -0.78 -25.47 -18.29
CA GLY A 295 -0.92 -25.80 -16.86
C GLY A 295 0.32 -26.51 -16.27
N ALA A 296 1.05 -27.27 -17.08
CA ALA A 296 2.24 -28.01 -16.63
C ALA A 296 3.49 -27.13 -16.46
N ALA A 297 3.59 -26.00 -17.18
CA ALA A 297 4.66 -25.02 -16.98
C ALA A 297 4.48 -24.17 -15.70
N ALA A 298 3.25 -24.07 -15.18
CA ALA A 298 2.96 -23.35 -13.93
C ALA A 298 3.18 -24.22 -12.67
N ILE A 299 3.23 -25.55 -12.82
CA ILE A 299 3.46 -26.49 -11.70
C ILE A 299 4.90 -27.05 -11.73
N GLY A 300 5.51 -27.22 -12.91
CA GLY A 300 6.90 -27.66 -13.05
C GLY A 300 7.95 -26.60 -12.66
N ALA A 301 7.63 -25.31 -12.78
CA ALA A 301 8.51 -24.23 -12.32
C ALA A 301 8.59 -24.12 -10.78
N ALA A 302 7.66 -24.75 -10.05
CA ALA A 302 7.69 -24.80 -8.59
C ALA A 302 8.67 -25.86 -8.04
N ALA A 303 9.03 -26.88 -8.83
CA ALA A 303 9.89 -27.97 -8.38
C ALA A 303 11.38 -27.74 -8.71
N ALA A 304 11.72 -27.09 -9.82
CA ALA A 304 13.12 -26.84 -10.21
C ALA A 304 13.77 -25.65 -9.47
N VAL A 305 12.98 -24.72 -8.93
CA VAL A 305 13.48 -23.54 -8.18
C VAL A 305 13.81 -23.88 -6.71
N ILE A 306 13.39 -25.05 -6.21
CA ILE A 306 13.72 -25.49 -4.84
C ILE A 306 15.23 -25.80 -4.70
N THR A 307 15.94 -26.05 -5.80
CA THR A 307 17.39 -26.34 -5.80
C THR A 307 18.31 -25.15 -6.06
N ALA A 308 17.79 -23.91 -6.15
CA ALA A 308 18.61 -22.71 -6.17
C ALA A 308 18.51 -21.93 -4.84
N LYS A 309 18.36 -22.66 -3.72
CA LYS A 309 18.41 -22.11 -2.37
C LYS A 309 19.82 -22.30 -1.81
N THR A 310 20.77 -21.50 -2.28
CA THR A 310 21.98 -21.10 -1.55
C THR A 310 22.80 -20.16 -2.42
N ARG A 311 23.21 -19.03 -1.84
CA ARG A 311 24.18 -18.03 -2.35
C ARG A 311 23.61 -17.01 -3.33
N THR A 312 23.16 -15.86 -2.78
CA THR A 312 23.33 -14.50 -3.37
C THR A 312 22.68 -13.38 -2.54
N VAL A 313 22.14 -13.65 -1.34
CA VAL A 313 21.62 -12.58 -0.43
C VAL A 313 22.65 -12.15 0.63
N GLU A 314 23.91 -12.58 0.51
CA GLU A 314 25.02 -12.11 1.35
C GLU A 314 26.03 -11.29 0.54
N SER A 315 25.64 -10.10 0.09
CA SER A 315 26.63 -9.06 -0.25
C SER A 315 25.98 -7.68 -0.44
N ALA A 316 25.51 -7.06 0.65
CA ALA A 316 25.35 -5.60 0.74
C ALA A 316 25.19 -5.11 2.19
N ALA A 317 25.71 -5.82 3.19
CA ALA A 317 25.55 -5.46 4.59
C ALA A 317 26.83 -5.67 5.42
N ALA A 318 27.97 -5.22 4.89
CA ALA A 318 29.18 -5.05 5.68
C ALA A 318 29.43 -3.54 5.83
N GLY A 319 29.03 -2.97 6.98
CA GLY A 319 29.48 -1.63 7.41
C GLY A 319 28.43 -0.63 7.91
N ALA A 320 27.12 -0.85 7.73
CA ALA A 320 26.11 0.14 8.12
C ALA A 320 25.51 -0.09 9.53
N LYS A 321 25.23 1.00 10.26
CA LYS A 321 24.45 1.02 11.52
C LYS A 321 23.23 0.10 11.41
N LYS A 322 23.08 -0.85 12.35
CA LYS A 322 21.98 -1.82 12.32
C LYS A 322 20.65 -1.10 12.49
N ILE A 323 19.82 -1.13 11.45
CA ILE A 323 18.53 -0.45 11.40
C ILE A 323 17.56 -1.04 12.41
N VAL A 324 16.83 -0.16 13.09
CA VAL A 324 15.85 -0.54 14.10
C VAL A 324 14.49 -0.62 13.44
N MET A 325 13.91 -1.82 13.47
CA MET A 325 12.58 -2.10 12.91
C MET A 325 11.47 -1.76 13.91
N PRO A 326 10.24 -1.46 13.43
CA PRO A 326 9.10 -1.26 14.31
C PRO A 326 8.80 -2.49 15.18
N PRO A 327 8.31 -2.30 16.40
CA PRO A 327 7.95 -3.40 17.30
C PRO A 327 6.84 -4.27 16.69
N GLY A 328 7.06 -5.58 16.63
CA GLY A 328 6.16 -6.54 16.01
C GLY A 328 6.51 -6.89 14.56
N ALA A 329 7.57 -6.29 14.00
CA ALA A 329 8.15 -6.69 12.71
C ALA A 329 8.79 -8.09 12.77
N ASP A 330 9.20 -8.55 13.96
CA ASP A 330 9.81 -9.87 14.21
C ASP A 330 11.19 -10.05 13.55
N THR A 331 11.26 -10.23 12.23
CA THR A 331 12.52 -10.29 11.48
C THR A 331 12.54 -9.34 10.30
N ARG A 332 13.74 -9.01 9.82
CA ARG A 332 13.92 -8.16 8.64
C ARG A 332 13.29 -8.78 7.39
N GLU A 333 13.46 -10.09 7.21
CA GLU A 333 12.93 -10.82 6.06
C GLU A 333 11.40 -10.82 6.06
N LYS A 334 10.77 -11.03 7.22
CA LYS A 334 9.31 -10.98 7.35
C LYS A 334 8.78 -9.60 7.00
N LEU A 335 9.44 -8.53 7.49
CA LEU A 335 9.05 -7.17 7.18
C LEU A 335 9.19 -6.89 5.68
N MET A 336 10.30 -7.29 5.05
CA MET A 336 10.56 -7.11 3.62
C MET A 336 9.59 -7.87 2.72
N ASN A 337 9.19 -9.08 3.11
CA ASN A 337 8.31 -9.91 2.31
C ASN A 337 6.81 -9.54 2.43
N LEU A 338 6.39 -9.01 3.58
CA LEU A 338 4.96 -8.73 3.84
C LEU A 338 4.60 -7.24 3.77
N CYS A 339 5.55 -6.31 3.88
CA CYS A 339 5.24 -4.89 3.91
C CYS A 339 5.07 -4.32 2.51
N THR A 340 3.90 -3.72 2.23
CA THR A 340 3.65 -2.99 0.97
C THR A 340 4.07 -1.52 1.00
N ALA A 341 4.80 -1.09 2.05
CA ALA A 341 5.17 0.30 2.29
C ALA A 341 3.99 1.30 2.19
N CYS A 342 2.79 0.89 2.60
CA CYS A 342 1.57 1.72 2.46
C CYS A 342 1.54 3.01 3.29
N GLY A 343 2.44 3.19 4.26
CA GLY A 343 2.55 4.43 5.06
C GLY A 343 1.65 4.52 6.30
N LEU A 344 0.68 3.63 6.48
CA LEU A 344 -0.28 3.71 7.62
C LEU A 344 0.38 3.67 8.99
N CYS A 345 1.37 2.80 9.19
CA CYS A 345 2.06 2.71 10.47
C CYS A 345 2.89 3.96 10.79
N ILE A 346 3.40 4.64 9.75
CA ILE A 346 4.17 5.88 9.84
C ILE A 346 3.24 7.02 10.25
N ASP A 347 2.10 7.17 9.56
CA ASP A 347 1.14 8.22 9.86
C ASP A 347 0.50 8.08 11.26
N ARG A 348 0.24 6.84 11.70
CA ARG A 348 -0.36 6.54 13.01
C ARG A 348 0.64 6.50 14.16
N CYS A 349 1.90 6.85 13.91
CA CYS A 349 2.96 6.80 14.91
C CYS A 349 2.85 8.00 15.86
N LYS A 350 2.27 7.81 17.04
CA LYS A 350 2.18 8.85 18.09
C LYS A 350 3.54 9.41 18.51
N GLY A 351 4.58 8.58 18.50
CA GLY A 351 5.92 9.00 18.94
C GLY A 351 6.76 9.64 17.85
N GLY A 352 6.23 9.85 16.63
CA GLY A 352 6.96 10.48 15.51
C GLY A 352 8.20 9.74 15.00
N VAL A 353 8.51 8.56 15.56
CA VAL A 353 9.77 7.84 15.32
C VAL A 353 9.80 7.06 14.00
N LEU A 354 8.64 6.70 13.45
CA LEU A 354 8.59 5.90 12.23
C LEU A 354 8.71 6.79 11.01
N ARG A 355 9.69 6.48 10.15
CA ARG A 355 9.96 7.18 8.88
C ARG A 355 10.06 6.18 7.72
N PRO A 356 9.77 6.59 6.48
CA PRO A 356 10.10 5.77 5.32
C PRO A 356 11.61 5.60 5.24
N ALA A 357 12.07 4.40 4.91
CA ALA A 357 13.46 4.15 4.56
C ALA A 357 13.76 4.68 3.16
N ASN A 358 14.96 5.20 2.97
CA ASN A 358 15.57 5.39 1.68
C ASN A 358 16.18 4.04 1.24
N LEU A 359 17.48 3.86 1.39
CA LEU A 359 18.21 2.65 0.99
C LEU A 359 18.73 1.84 2.18
N GLU A 360 18.32 2.14 3.41
CA GLU A 360 18.83 1.47 4.60
C GLU A 360 18.45 -0.03 4.60
N TYR A 361 17.23 -0.37 4.16
CA TYR A 361 16.85 -1.77 3.97
C TYR A 361 17.47 -2.42 2.71
N GLY A 362 18.28 -1.70 1.94
CA GLY A 362 18.66 -2.02 0.57
C GLY A 362 17.57 -1.61 -0.43
N ILE A 363 17.84 -1.75 -1.73
CA ILE A 363 16.92 -1.35 -2.82
C ILE A 363 15.54 -2.04 -2.65
N GLY A 364 15.53 -3.32 -2.27
CA GLY A 364 14.31 -4.09 -2.08
C GLY A 364 13.42 -3.65 -0.90
N GLY A 365 13.92 -2.80 -0.01
CA GLY A 365 13.21 -2.31 1.18
C GLY A 365 12.98 -0.81 1.20
N ILE A 366 12.97 -0.14 0.03
CA ILE A 366 12.66 1.28 -0.06
C ILE A 366 11.27 1.59 0.51
N PHE A 367 11.14 2.72 1.19
CA PHE A 367 9.92 3.21 1.85
C PHE A 367 9.37 2.33 2.99
N LEU A 368 10.03 1.22 3.34
CA LEU A 368 9.67 0.45 4.53
C LEU A 368 9.82 1.31 5.79
N PRO A 369 9.01 1.07 6.84
CA PRO A 369 9.13 1.81 8.07
C PRO A 369 10.46 1.50 8.77
N LYS A 370 11.26 2.53 9.02
CA LYS A 370 12.42 2.50 9.93
C LYS A 370 12.13 3.33 11.17
N MET A 371 12.78 3.01 12.28
CA MET A 371 12.83 3.91 13.44
C MET A 371 13.97 4.91 13.27
N ASP A 372 13.62 6.20 13.34
CA ASP A 372 14.55 7.32 13.33
C ASP A 372 14.47 8.07 14.65
N PHE A 373 15.47 7.83 15.51
CA PHE A 373 15.52 8.41 16.85
C PHE A 373 15.97 9.87 16.89
N LYS A 374 16.27 10.49 15.73
CA LYS A 374 16.42 11.95 15.62
C LYS A 374 15.07 12.64 15.63
N SER A 375 14.05 12.01 15.03
CA SER A 375 12.71 12.58 14.86
C SER A 375 11.77 12.33 16.05
N GLY A 376 12.03 11.30 16.85
CA GLY A 376 11.16 10.91 17.96
C GLY A 376 11.59 9.60 18.60
N PHE A 377 10.74 8.98 19.41
CA PHE A 377 11.04 7.69 20.03
C PHE A 377 9.82 6.77 20.10
N CYS A 378 10.05 5.48 20.37
CA CYS A 378 8.97 4.52 20.52
C CYS A 378 8.35 4.62 21.93
N ASP A 379 7.15 5.18 22.01
CA ASP A 379 6.38 5.19 23.26
C ASP A 379 6.17 3.76 23.80
N TYR A 380 6.47 3.61 25.10
CA TYR A 380 6.39 2.36 25.86
C TYR A 380 4.96 1.80 25.91
N ASN A 381 3.95 2.67 25.95
CA ASN A 381 2.53 2.32 26.05
C ASN A 381 1.77 2.51 24.72
N CYS A 382 2.49 2.43 23.60
CA CYS A 382 1.89 2.53 22.27
C CYS A 382 2.07 1.23 21.44
N SER A 383 1.00 0.81 20.76
CA SER A 383 0.98 -0.36 19.86
C SER A 383 0.21 -0.09 18.56
N GLN A 384 0.09 1.18 18.16
CA GLN A 384 -0.76 1.57 17.02
C GLN A 384 -0.26 1.00 15.68
N CYS A 385 1.06 0.98 15.44
CA CYS A 385 1.64 0.47 14.19
C CYS A 385 1.19 -0.97 13.86
N GLY A 386 1.17 -1.87 14.85
CA GLY A 386 0.70 -3.25 14.67
C GLY A 386 -0.81 -3.39 14.61
N LYS A 387 -1.59 -2.41 15.11
CA LYS A 387 -3.05 -2.40 14.98
C LYS A 387 -3.50 -2.03 13.57
N VAL A 388 -2.77 -1.14 12.91
CA VAL A 388 -3.12 -0.59 11.58
C VAL A 388 -2.41 -1.27 10.42
N CYS A 389 -1.54 -2.25 10.66
CA CYS A 389 -0.88 -2.97 9.58
C CYS A 389 -1.87 -3.91 8.87
N PRO A 390 -2.13 -3.74 7.55
CA PRO A 390 -3.09 -4.57 6.84
C PRO A 390 -2.55 -5.95 6.47
N THR A 391 -1.24 -6.07 6.25
CA THR A 391 -0.60 -7.30 5.79
C THR A 391 -0.12 -8.19 6.93
N GLY A 392 -0.11 -7.69 8.17
CA GLY A 392 0.49 -8.38 9.30
C GLY A 392 2.03 -8.31 9.34
N ALA A 393 2.66 -7.54 8.45
CA ALA A 393 4.10 -7.28 8.49
C ALA A 393 4.57 -6.73 9.84
N ILE A 394 3.74 -5.89 10.48
CA ILE A 394 3.88 -5.51 11.88
C ILE A 394 2.74 -6.17 12.66
N THR A 395 3.09 -7.12 13.51
CA THR A 395 2.12 -7.89 14.30
C THR A 395 1.54 -7.03 15.41
N LYS A 396 0.23 -7.15 15.67
CA LYS A 396 -0.43 -6.48 16.80
C LYS A 396 0.11 -7.04 18.12
N LEU A 397 0.84 -6.22 18.87
CA LEU A 397 1.36 -6.58 20.19
C LEU A 397 0.45 -6.03 21.30
N PRO A 398 -0.11 -6.89 22.18
CA PRO A 398 -0.69 -6.45 23.45
C PRO A 398 0.35 -5.72 24.30
N PHE A 399 -0.07 -4.80 25.17
CA PHE A 399 0.86 -3.97 25.95
C PHE A 399 1.89 -4.78 26.74
N LYS A 400 1.48 -5.87 27.39
CA LYS A 400 2.41 -6.76 28.12
C LYS A 400 3.53 -7.32 27.23
N LYS A 401 3.19 -7.76 26.00
CA LYS A 401 4.17 -8.25 25.02
C LYS A 401 5.01 -7.10 24.45
N LYS A 402 4.39 -5.95 24.16
CA LYS A 402 5.08 -4.76 23.62
C LYS A 402 6.18 -4.26 24.56
N ARG A 403 5.89 -4.19 25.86
CA ARG A 403 6.81 -3.73 26.91
C ARG A 403 8.02 -4.65 27.13
N SER A 404 7.91 -5.91 26.71
CA SER A 404 8.98 -6.92 26.79
C SER A 404 9.64 -7.20 25.44
N THR A 405 9.16 -6.61 24.34
CA THR A 405 9.74 -6.81 23.01
C THR A 405 10.98 -5.95 22.84
N VAL A 406 12.11 -6.59 22.58
CA VAL A 406 13.40 -5.96 22.31
C VAL A 406 13.52 -5.72 20.80
N ILE A 407 13.53 -4.45 20.41
CA ILE A 407 13.68 -4.02 19.01
C ILE A 407 15.11 -3.59 18.67
N GLY A 408 15.90 -3.26 19.70
CA GLY A 408 17.27 -2.81 19.62
C GLY A 408 17.92 -2.77 21.00
N LYS A 409 19.20 -2.44 21.06
CA LYS A 409 19.94 -2.23 22.32
C LYS A 409 20.67 -0.90 22.27
N ALA A 410 20.56 -0.15 23.37
CA ALA A 410 21.31 1.09 23.53
C ALA A 410 22.81 0.78 23.73
N VAL A 411 23.66 1.59 23.11
CA VAL A 411 25.11 1.57 23.18
C VAL A 411 25.55 2.97 23.60
N TYR A 412 26.32 3.04 24.69
CA TYR A 412 26.85 4.28 25.21
C TYR A 412 28.26 4.52 24.66
N HIS A 413 28.48 5.72 24.13
CA HIS A 413 29.73 6.21 23.59
C HIS A 413 30.33 7.24 24.55
N HIS A 414 31.26 6.78 25.37
CA HIS A 414 31.87 7.57 26.44
C HIS A 414 32.44 8.91 25.97
N PHE A 415 33.22 8.91 24.87
CA PHE A 415 33.86 10.10 24.32
C PHE A 415 32.90 11.15 23.77
N ASN A 416 31.65 10.79 23.44
CA ASN A 416 30.64 11.71 22.93
C ASN A 416 29.85 12.39 24.06
N CYS A 417 29.98 11.90 25.30
CA CYS A 417 29.19 12.38 26.42
C CYS A 417 29.61 13.79 26.86
N LEU A 418 28.65 14.72 26.99
CA LEU A 418 28.93 16.09 27.44
C LEU A 418 29.49 16.14 28.87
N ILE A 419 29.16 15.17 29.73
CA ILE A 419 29.77 15.04 31.08
C ILE A 419 31.30 14.84 30.95
N MET A 420 31.74 14.12 29.92
CA MET A 420 33.16 13.90 29.65
C MET A 420 33.79 15.07 28.92
N LYS A 421 33.13 15.61 27.88
CA LYS A 421 33.66 16.69 27.04
C LYS A 421 33.68 18.06 27.73
N GLU A 422 32.60 18.40 28.41
CA GLU A 422 32.31 19.76 28.89
C GLU A 422 32.16 19.81 30.42
N ASN A 423 32.32 18.67 31.10
CA ASN A 423 32.23 18.56 32.56
C ASN A 423 30.89 19.07 33.15
N ILE A 424 29.80 18.94 32.39
CA ILE A 424 28.45 19.32 32.83
C ILE A 424 27.76 18.20 33.61
N ILE A 425 26.73 18.56 34.38
CA ILE A 425 25.85 17.59 35.05
C ILE A 425 24.68 17.27 34.09
N CYS A 426 24.60 16.03 33.60
CA CYS A 426 23.55 15.60 32.68
C CYS A 426 23.04 14.19 33.05
N GLY A 427 21.72 14.00 33.01
CA GLY A 427 21.06 12.73 33.34
C GLY A 427 19.94 12.32 32.39
N ASN A 428 19.76 13.03 31.27
CA ASN A 428 18.58 12.90 30.39
C ASN A 428 18.33 11.46 29.92
N CYS A 429 19.40 10.74 29.56
CA CYS A 429 19.28 9.36 29.09
C CYS A 429 18.72 8.41 30.15
N ALA A 430 19.05 8.62 31.43
CA ALA A 430 18.52 7.84 32.55
C ALA A 430 17.12 8.33 32.95
N LEU A 431 16.91 9.65 33.01
CA LEU A 431 15.64 10.29 33.36
C LEU A 431 14.49 9.84 32.45
N HIS A 432 14.72 9.82 31.14
CA HIS A 432 13.70 9.46 30.15
C HIS A 432 13.65 7.95 29.84
N CYS A 433 14.39 7.09 30.57
CA CYS A 433 14.40 5.65 30.32
C CYS A 433 13.19 4.95 30.99
N PRO A 434 12.16 4.51 30.23
CA PRO A 434 10.95 3.94 30.83
C PRO A 434 11.19 2.58 31.51
N THR A 435 12.20 1.82 31.07
CA THR A 435 12.53 0.51 31.64
C THR A 435 13.61 0.59 32.72
N LYS A 436 14.12 1.80 33.02
CA LYS A 436 15.29 2.02 33.90
C LYS A 436 16.52 1.21 33.48
N ALA A 437 16.67 0.97 32.17
CA ALA A 437 17.83 0.30 31.60
C ALA A 437 19.08 1.19 31.56
N VAL A 438 18.93 2.51 31.70
CA VAL A 438 20.04 3.45 31.79
C VAL A 438 20.04 4.03 33.20
N THR A 439 21.15 3.88 33.91
CA THR A 439 21.34 4.37 35.29
C THR A 439 22.60 5.20 35.37
N MET A 440 22.64 6.21 36.23
CA MET A 440 23.86 6.99 36.47
C MET A 440 24.70 6.30 37.54
N THR A 441 25.96 6.02 37.24
CA THR A 441 26.93 5.42 38.17
C THR A 441 28.18 6.28 38.24
N GLU A 442 28.80 6.35 39.41
CA GLU A 442 30.06 7.08 39.59
C GLU A 442 31.21 6.32 38.92
N ASP A 443 32.07 7.06 38.23
CA ASP A 443 33.33 6.57 37.68
C ASP A 443 34.49 6.71 38.68
N PHE A 444 35.68 6.23 38.29
CA PHE A 444 36.89 6.30 39.13
C PHE A 444 37.35 7.73 39.46
N HIS A 445 36.85 8.74 38.75
CA HIS A 445 37.15 10.16 38.96
C HIS A 445 36.00 10.91 39.65
N GLY A 446 35.00 10.20 40.19
CA GLY A 446 33.85 10.79 40.89
C GLY A 446 32.79 11.41 39.98
N LYS A 447 32.88 11.24 38.64
CA LYS A 447 31.86 11.72 37.70
C LYS A 447 30.74 10.70 37.56
N LYS A 448 29.49 11.18 37.55
CA LYS A 448 28.32 10.32 37.32
C LYS A 448 28.09 10.12 35.83
N LEU A 449 28.38 8.93 35.33
CA LEU A 449 28.23 8.55 33.92
C LEU A 449 27.10 7.54 33.72
N PRO A 450 26.44 7.55 32.55
CA PRO A 450 25.37 6.60 32.27
C PRO A 450 25.94 5.20 32.01
N LYS A 451 25.35 4.20 32.67
CA LYS A 451 25.59 2.78 32.47
C LYS A 451 24.33 2.13 31.90
N VAL A 452 24.50 1.39 30.80
CA VAL A 452 23.39 0.71 30.11
C VAL A 452 23.32 -0.75 30.53
N ASN A 453 22.22 -1.15 31.18
CA ASN A 453 21.86 -2.53 31.42
C ASN A 453 21.12 -3.11 30.20
N LYS A 454 21.82 -3.98 29.45
CA LYS A 454 21.27 -4.59 28.23
C LYS A 454 20.10 -5.53 28.52
N ASP A 455 19.98 -6.10 29.71
CA ASP A 455 18.90 -7.04 30.05
C ASP A 455 17.55 -6.37 30.32
N LEU A 456 17.55 -5.06 30.60
CA LEU A 456 16.33 -4.25 30.76
C LEU A 456 16.03 -3.39 29.53
N CYS A 457 16.99 -3.27 28.61
CA CYS A 457 16.87 -2.40 27.44
C CYS A 457 16.00 -3.04 26.36
N ILE A 458 14.91 -2.37 25.99
CA ILE A 458 14.04 -2.76 24.86
C ILE A 458 14.39 -2.06 23.54
N GLY A 459 15.26 -1.05 23.58
CA GLY A 459 15.64 -0.26 22.41
C GLY A 459 14.58 0.75 21.95
N CYS A 460 13.82 1.35 22.88
CA CYS A 460 12.78 2.33 22.52
C CYS A 460 13.31 3.66 21.96
N GLY A 461 14.60 3.97 22.19
CA GLY A 461 15.27 5.15 21.67
C GLY A 461 15.03 6.46 22.42
N ALA A 462 14.26 6.45 23.53
CA ALA A 462 14.04 7.66 24.33
C ALA A 462 15.37 8.30 24.80
N CYS A 463 16.35 7.48 25.17
CA CYS A 463 17.68 7.96 25.56
C CYS A 463 18.47 8.60 24.41
N GLU A 464 18.32 8.12 23.17
CA GLU A 464 19.01 8.68 21.98
C GLU A 464 18.35 10.00 21.57
N TYR A 465 17.01 10.04 21.56
CA TYR A 465 16.23 11.23 21.24
C TYR A 465 16.53 12.40 22.20
N HIS A 466 16.50 12.16 23.51
CA HIS A 466 16.74 13.19 24.53
C HIS A 466 18.23 13.49 24.80
N CYS A 467 19.16 12.83 24.10
CA CYS A 467 20.59 13.10 24.26
C CYS A 467 20.95 14.42 23.55
N PRO A 468 21.41 15.46 24.26
CA PRO A 468 21.77 16.74 23.64
C PRO A 468 23.11 16.71 22.89
N ALA A 469 23.93 15.67 23.07
CA ALA A 469 25.25 15.58 22.46
C ALA A 469 25.17 15.43 20.93
N GLU A 470 26.06 16.10 20.21
CA GLU A 470 26.30 15.91 18.78
C GLU A 470 27.81 15.63 18.53
N PRO A 471 28.19 14.46 17.98
CA PRO A 471 27.39 13.25 17.78
C PRO A 471 26.81 12.68 19.08
N LYS A 472 25.75 11.85 18.97
CA LYS A 472 25.01 11.33 20.13
C LYS A 472 25.92 10.50 21.03
N ALA A 473 25.77 10.69 22.34
CA ALA A 473 26.49 9.93 23.35
C ALA A 473 25.88 8.55 23.63
N ILE A 474 24.64 8.34 23.25
CA ILE A 474 23.96 7.05 23.37
C ILE A 474 23.10 6.83 22.13
N GLU A 475 23.26 5.66 21.51
CA GLU A 475 22.54 5.29 20.29
C GLU A 475 21.93 3.89 20.43
N VAL A 476 20.83 3.64 19.76
CA VAL A 476 20.17 2.34 19.72
C VAL A 476 20.52 1.62 18.42
N ASN A 477 21.15 0.46 18.57
CA ASN A 477 21.43 -0.44 17.47
C ASN A 477 20.33 -1.48 17.33
N GLY A 478 19.81 -1.65 16.12
CA GLY A 478 18.76 -2.60 15.80
C GLY A 478 19.24 -4.05 15.84
N LEU A 479 18.29 -4.97 15.96
CA LEU A 479 18.51 -6.41 15.88
C LEU A 479 18.04 -6.94 14.53
N SER A 480 18.69 -8.00 14.02
CA SER A 480 18.22 -8.73 12.83
C SER A 480 16.87 -9.44 13.11
N LYS A 481 16.72 -9.96 14.33
CA LYS A 481 15.51 -10.56 14.86
C LYS A 481 15.15 -9.95 16.22
N GLN A 482 13.90 -9.56 16.37
CA GLN A 482 13.36 -9.03 17.62
C GLN A 482 13.25 -10.15 18.64
N ASP A 483 13.63 -9.85 19.88
CA ASP A 483 13.64 -10.81 20.98
C ASP A 483 12.72 -10.34 22.11
N LYS A 484 12.63 -11.13 23.19
CA LYS A 484 11.97 -10.75 24.43
C LYS A 484 12.99 -10.50 25.53
N LEU A 485 12.67 -9.61 26.47
CA LEU A 485 13.44 -9.51 27.71
C LEU A 485 13.41 -10.87 28.41
N LYS A 486 14.57 -11.33 28.89
CA LYS A 486 14.66 -12.54 29.73
C LYS A 486 13.90 -12.26 31.03
N GLU A 487 12.87 -13.05 31.33
CA GLU A 487 12.28 -13.01 32.67
C GLU A 487 13.36 -13.43 33.66
N LYS A 488 13.63 -12.61 34.68
CA LYS A 488 14.42 -13.08 35.82
C LYS A 488 13.65 -14.25 36.42
N GLU A 489 14.25 -15.43 36.42
CA GLU A 489 13.77 -16.53 37.26
C GLU A 489 13.59 -15.95 38.66
N LYS A 490 12.36 -15.95 39.16
CA LYS A 490 12.13 -15.61 40.57
C LYS A 490 12.99 -16.60 41.36
N PRO A 491 13.81 -16.15 42.32
CA PRO A 491 14.50 -17.09 43.20
C PRO A 491 13.40 -17.99 43.78
N LYS A 492 13.54 -19.31 43.57
CA LYS A 492 12.72 -20.30 44.26
C LYS A 492 12.92 -19.99 45.75
N LYS A 493 11.84 -19.54 46.39
CA LYS A 493 11.81 -19.27 47.82
C LYS A 493 12.08 -20.54 48.60
#